data_AF-A0A2A5FMM9-F1
#
_entry.id   AF-A0A2A5FMM9-F1
#
_cell.length_a   1.000
_cell.length_b   1.000
_cell.length_c   1.000
_cell.angle_alpha   90.00
_cell.angle_beta   90.00
_cell.angle_gamma   90.00
#
_symmetry.space_group_name_H-M   'P 1'
#
loop_
_entity.id
_entity.type
_entity.pdbx_description
1 polymer ?
#
loop_
_entity_poly.entity_id
_entity_poly.type
_entity_poly.pdbx_seq_one_letter_code
_entity_poly.pdbx_strand_id
1 'polypeptide(L)'
;MSQSDEIENREEDRTKSEIQKNRLEKAKLAFEIIKYVIAGTVAAGLLALWWTDYFEPINRKEVKLAELNNEIQAIKNQLLKDSLMTEIEDFRKITRQLEDSVQKEIKNQEKLKKELKDKTEEIKSSNLDEEKKLKAEIKLLKEEIERQNILIETLKNLREKKENIKYADHIVSEGESLYAISKMYNVSLERIFLDNPFAKNGIKVGQKLKIQRPKAWWDEE
;
A
#
# COMPACT_ATOMS: atom_id res chain seq x y z
N MET A 1 54.79 -44.36 -85.37
CA MET A 1 54.19 -44.27 -84.03
C MET A 1 53.27 -45.46 -83.82
N SER A 2 53.35 -46.10 -82.66
CA SER A 2 52.59 -47.32 -82.35
C SER A 2 51.13 -46.99 -82.03
N GLN A 3 50.18 -47.87 -82.37
CA GLN A 3 48.77 -47.74 -81.96
C GLN A 3 48.61 -47.58 -80.43
N SER A 4 49.58 -48.06 -79.65
CA SER A 4 49.63 -47.89 -78.20
C SER A 4 49.80 -46.43 -77.76
N ASP A 5 50.61 -45.65 -78.47
CA ASP A 5 50.95 -44.27 -78.11
C ASP A 5 49.76 -43.30 -78.36
N GLU A 6 48.90 -43.62 -79.33
CA GLU A 6 47.67 -42.85 -79.60
C GLU A 6 46.55 -43.11 -78.59
N ILE A 7 46.48 -44.33 -78.04
CA ILE A 7 45.47 -44.70 -77.04
C ILE A 7 45.83 -44.05 -75.70
N GLU A 8 47.11 -44.10 -75.31
CA GLU A 8 47.60 -43.52 -74.06
C GLU A 8 47.42 -41.99 -74.05
N ASN A 9 47.74 -41.29 -75.16
CA ASN A 9 47.49 -39.84 -75.27
C ASN A 9 45.99 -39.48 -75.20
N ARG A 10 45.11 -40.31 -75.79
CA ARG A 10 43.64 -40.08 -75.72
C ARG A 10 43.08 -40.33 -74.34
N GLU A 11 43.62 -41.28 -73.58
CA GLU A 11 43.23 -41.52 -72.19
C GLU A 11 43.76 -40.42 -71.26
N GLU A 12 44.97 -39.92 -71.50
CA GLU A 12 45.52 -38.78 -70.76
C GLU A 12 44.72 -37.48 -70.98
N ASP A 13 44.29 -37.22 -72.21
CA ASP A 13 43.45 -36.05 -72.51
C ASP A 13 42.04 -36.16 -71.92
N ARG A 14 41.47 -37.37 -71.88
CA ARG A 14 40.17 -37.63 -71.23
C ARG A 14 40.23 -37.39 -69.73
N THR A 15 41.26 -37.92 -69.06
CA THR A 15 41.45 -37.74 -67.61
C THR A 15 41.73 -36.28 -67.25
N LYS A 16 42.54 -35.56 -68.03
CA LYS A 16 42.77 -34.11 -67.84
C LYS A 16 41.46 -33.32 -68.00
N SER A 17 40.62 -33.66 -68.99
CA SER A 17 39.31 -33.03 -69.22
C SER A 17 38.33 -33.29 -68.06
N GLU A 18 38.29 -34.52 -67.55
CA GLU A 18 37.46 -34.88 -66.38
C GLU A 18 37.93 -34.16 -65.11
N ILE A 19 39.24 -34.08 -64.87
CA ILE A 19 39.80 -33.33 -63.74
C ILE A 19 39.44 -31.84 -63.84
N GLN A 20 39.50 -31.25 -65.05
CA GLN A 20 39.11 -29.85 -65.25
C GLN A 20 37.61 -29.62 -65.02
N LYS A 21 36.74 -30.51 -65.52
CA LYS A 21 35.29 -30.43 -65.26
C LYS A 21 34.97 -30.55 -63.77
N ASN A 22 35.61 -31.49 -63.06
CA ASN A 22 35.40 -31.69 -61.64
C ASN A 22 35.90 -30.50 -60.79
N ARG A 23 37.02 -29.87 -61.20
CA ARG A 23 37.49 -28.60 -60.61
C ARG A 23 36.50 -27.45 -60.84
N LEU A 24 35.92 -27.36 -62.04
CA LEU A 24 34.95 -26.33 -62.38
C LEU A 24 33.64 -26.47 -61.58
N GLU A 25 33.15 -27.70 -61.39
CA GLU A 25 31.96 -27.95 -60.58
C GLU A 25 32.17 -27.62 -59.10
N LYS A 26 33.33 -27.99 -58.54
CA LYS A 26 33.70 -27.61 -57.17
C LYS A 26 33.81 -26.10 -57.00
N ALA A 27 34.36 -25.38 -57.97
CA ALA A 27 34.44 -23.91 -57.95
C ALA A 27 33.05 -23.25 -58.02
N LYS A 28 32.13 -23.79 -58.84
CA LYS A 28 30.74 -23.30 -58.91
C LYS A 28 29.98 -23.52 -57.60
N LEU A 29 30.14 -24.70 -56.99
CA LEU A 29 29.54 -25.00 -55.69
C LEU A 29 30.07 -24.07 -54.59
N ALA A 30 31.39 -23.83 -54.56
CA ALA A 30 32.00 -22.90 -53.63
C ALA A 30 31.48 -21.47 -53.81
N PHE A 31 31.29 -21.03 -55.06
CA PHE A 31 30.76 -19.70 -55.36
C PHE A 31 29.30 -19.54 -54.90
N GLU A 32 28.46 -20.56 -55.06
CA GLU A 32 27.09 -20.55 -54.54
C GLU A 32 27.05 -20.50 -53.01
N ILE A 33 27.89 -21.29 -52.32
CA ILE A 33 27.98 -21.25 -50.85
C ILE A 33 28.40 -19.85 -50.38
N ILE A 34 29.37 -19.22 -51.04
CA ILE A 34 29.85 -17.87 -50.71
C ILE A 34 28.72 -16.83 -50.87
N LYS A 35 27.87 -16.92 -51.90
CA LYS A 35 26.71 -16.04 -52.05
C LYS A 35 25.74 -16.14 -50.87
N TYR A 36 25.44 -17.35 -50.40
CA TYR A 36 24.55 -17.55 -49.26
C TYR A 36 25.13 -17.03 -47.94
N VAL A 37 26.44 -17.20 -47.72
CA VAL A 37 27.13 -16.65 -46.54
C VAL A 37 27.10 -15.12 -46.55
N ILE A 38 27.41 -14.50 -47.69
CA ILE A 38 27.38 -13.03 -47.81
C ILE A 38 25.95 -12.50 -47.62
N ALA A 39 24.95 -13.12 -48.26
CA ALA A 39 23.54 -12.73 -48.09
C ALA A 39 23.08 -12.83 -46.63
N GLY A 40 23.50 -13.88 -45.90
CA GLY A 40 23.23 -14.02 -44.47
C GLY A 40 23.88 -12.93 -43.62
N THR A 41 25.13 -12.57 -43.90
CA THR A 41 25.84 -11.50 -43.16
C THR A 41 25.25 -10.11 -43.42
N VAL A 42 24.81 -9.82 -44.64
CA VAL A 42 24.16 -8.55 -44.99
C VAL A 42 22.78 -8.45 -44.32
N ALA A 43 22.00 -9.55 -44.32
CA ALA A 43 20.72 -9.60 -43.61
C ALA A 43 20.89 -9.42 -42.10
N ALA A 44 21.89 -10.06 -41.49
CA ALA A 44 22.21 -9.88 -40.07
C ALA A 44 22.66 -8.44 -39.74
N GLY A 45 23.47 -7.83 -40.61
CA GLY A 45 23.89 -6.43 -40.46
C GLY A 45 22.73 -5.45 -40.58
N LEU A 46 21.82 -5.66 -41.54
CA LEU A 46 20.61 -4.84 -41.70
C LEU A 46 19.64 -5.02 -40.53
N LEU A 47 19.47 -6.23 -40.00
CA LEU A 47 18.67 -6.48 -38.80
C LEU A 47 19.29 -5.87 -37.54
N ALA A 48 20.61 -5.92 -37.40
CA ALA A 48 21.33 -5.28 -36.30
C ALA A 48 21.18 -3.75 -36.35
N LEU A 49 21.36 -3.14 -37.53
CA LEU A 49 21.12 -1.71 -37.75
C LEU A 49 19.65 -1.34 -37.47
N TRP A 50 18.70 -2.18 -37.90
CA TRP A 50 17.28 -1.96 -37.64
C TRP A 50 16.93 -2.09 -36.14
N TRP A 51 17.56 -3.02 -35.42
CA TRP A 51 17.38 -3.21 -33.98
C TRP A 51 17.93 -2.03 -33.17
N THR A 52 19.11 -1.51 -33.55
CA THR A 52 19.73 -0.37 -32.87
C THR A 52 19.03 0.95 -33.18
N ASP A 53 18.62 1.17 -34.43
CA ASP A 53 18.02 2.44 -34.85
C ASP A 53 16.54 2.57 -34.48
N TYR A 54 15.79 1.45 -34.41
CA TYR A 54 14.35 1.48 -34.16
C TYR A 54 13.89 0.84 -32.85
N PHE A 55 14.44 -0.30 -32.43
CA PHE A 55 13.89 -1.05 -31.29
C PHE A 55 14.44 -0.61 -29.92
N GLU A 56 15.75 -0.39 -29.81
CA GLU A 56 16.40 0.13 -28.59
C GLU A 56 15.84 1.49 -28.10
N PRO A 57 15.59 2.48 -28.98
CA PRO A 57 15.03 3.76 -28.57
C PRO A 57 13.59 3.66 -28.05
N ILE A 58 12.79 2.72 -28.58
CA ILE A 58 11.41 2.49 -28.15
C ILE A 58 11.40 1.90 -26.74
N ASN A 59 12.18 0.84 -26.48
CA ASN A 59 12.31 0.25 -25.15
C ASN A 59 12.83 1.26 -24.12
N ARG A 60 13.83 2.09 -24.47
CA ARG A 60 14.31 3.15 -23.56
C ARG A 60 13.26 4.20 -23.22
N LYS A 61 12.38 4.56 -24.17
CA LYS A 61 11.26 5.48 -23.90
C LYS A 61 10.23 4.84 -22.99
N GLU A 62 9.88 3.58 -23.21
CA GLU A 62 8.93 2.84 -22.38
C GLU A 62 9.43 2.62 -20.96
N VAL A 63 10.72 2.28 -20.78
CA VAL A 63 11.35 2.16 -19.46
C VAL A 63 11.33 3.50 -18.73
N LYS A 64 11.71 4.61 -19.40
CA LYS A 64 11.64 5.96 -18.81
C LYS A 64 10.22 6.38 -18.47
N LEU A 65 9.23 6.02 -19.29
CA LEU A 65 7.81 6.24 -19.02
C LEU A 65 7.33 5.48 -17.78
N ALA A 66 7.75 4.22 -17.63
CA ALA A 66 7.42 3.39 -16.47
C ALA A 66 8.08 3.92 -15.18
N GLU A 67 9.36 4.32 -15.24
CA GLU A 67 10.07 4.96 -14.13
C GLU A 67 9.38 6.25 -13.70
N LEU A 68 9.08 7.15 -14.65
CA LEU A 68 8.38 8.41 -14.39
C LEU A 68 6.99 8.17 -13.77
N ASN A 69 6.26 7.16 -14.24
CA ASN A 69 4.94 6.84 -13.69
C ASN A 69 5.06 6.32 -12.25
N ASN A 70 6.06 5.50 -11.94
CA ASN A 70 6.34 5.05 -10.58
C ASN A 70 6.73 6.21 -9.66
N GLU A 71 7.55 7.15 -10.13
CA GLU A 71 7.90 8.37 -9.39
C GLU A 71 6.67 9.26 -9.13
N ILE A 72 5.81 9.46 -10.14
CA ILE A 72 4.54 10.20 -9.98
C ILE A 72 3.66 9.53 -8.93
N GLN A 73 3.58 8.19 -8.92
CA GLN A 73 2.81 7.46 -7.90
C GLN A 73 3.42 7.60 -6.50
N ALA A 74 4.75 7.57 -6.39
CA ALA A 74 5.43 7.80 -5.13
C ALA A 74 5.16 9.21 -4.59
N ILE A 75 5.25 10.24 -5.44
CA ILE A 75 4.95 11.63 -5.09
C ILE A 75 3.48 11.79 -4.68
N LYS A 76 2.54 11.21 -5.43
CA LYS A 76 1.11 11.24 -5.08
C LYS A 76 0.84 10.61 -3.72
N ASN A 77 1.43 9.43 -3.46
CA ASN A 77 1.28 8.75 -2.17
C ASN A 77 1.90 9.55 -1.02
N GLN A 78 3.05 10.19 -1.26
CA GLN A 78 3.70 11.05 -0.28
C GLN A 78 2.86 12.28 0.05
N LEU A 79 2.31 12.95 -0.97
CA LEU A 79 1.45 14.12 -0.80
C LEU A 79 0.15 13.76 -0.05
N LEU A 80 -0.44 12.60 -0.36
CA LEU A 80 -1.61 12.08 0.34
C LEU A 80 -1.30 11.79 1.82
N LYS A 81 -0.12 11.23 2.09
CA LYS A 81 0.36 10.96 3.45
C LYS A 81 0.54 12.26 4.22
N ASP A 82 1.19 13.27 3.65
CA ASP A 82 1.46 14.53 4.33
C ASP A 82 0.17 15.32 4.62
N SER A 83 -0.79 15.30 3.69
CA SER A 83 -2.12 15.90 3.90
C SER A 83 -2.88 15.20 5.03
N LEU A 84 -2.97 13.86 5.01
CA LEU A 84 -3.64 13.09 6.05
C LEU A 84 -2.96 13.23 7.41
N MET A 85 -1.63 13.30 7.44
CA MET A 85 -0.87 13.49 8.67
C MET A 85 -1.15 14.86 9.31
N THR A 86 -1.34 15.90 8.49
CA THR A 86 -1.70 17.23 8.97
C THR A 86 -3.11 17.24 9.59
N GLU A 87 -4.09 16.65 8.90
CA GLU A 87 -5.45 16.50 9.43
C GLU A 87 -5.49 15.68 10.73
N ILE A 88 -4.74 14.58 10.80
CA ILE A 88 -4.63 13.75 12.01
C ILE A 88 -4.05 14.55 13.18
N GLU A 89 -3.05 15.39 12.94
CA GLU A 89 -2.44 16.20 13.99
C GLU A 89 -3.38 17.30 14.48
N ASP A 90 -4.17 17.90 13.58
CA ASP A 90 -5.24 18.83 13.95
C ASP A 90 -6.33 18.15 14.79
N PHE A 91 -6.77 16.95 14.40
CA PHE A 91 -7.70 16.15 15.20
C PHE A 91 -7.13 15.79 16.58
N ARG A 92 -5.83 15.47 16.67
CA ARG A 92 -5.15 15.24 17.95
C ARG A 92 -5.14 16.48 18.83
N LYS A 93 -4.94 17.65 18.24
CA LYS A 93 -4.96 18.92 18.96
C LYS A 93 -6.35 19.22 19.50
N ILE A 94 -7.39 19.07 18.67
CA ILE A 94 -8.79 19.25 19.07
C ILE A 94 -9.16 18.27 20.19
N THR A 95 -8.76 17.00 20.08
CA THR A 95 -9.04 15.99 21.10
C THR A 95 -8.36 16.31 22.43
N ARG A 96 -7.10 16.74 22.44
CA ARG A 96 -6.43 17.24 23.67
C ARG A 96 -7.16 18.43 24.29
N GLN A 97 -7.57 19.40 23.48
CA GLN A 97 -8.32 20.57 23.97
C GLN A 97 -9.67 20.19 24.60
N LEU A 98 -10.36 19.21 24.00
CA LEU A 98 -11.59 18.66 24.57
C LEU A 98 -11.30 17.94 25.90
N GLU A 99 -10.24 17.13 25.98
CA GLU A 99 -9.83 16.45 27.22
C GLU A 99 -9.54 17.45 28.33
N ASP A 100 -8.80 18.53 28.06
CA ASP A 100 -8.51 19.60 29.03
C ASP A 100 -9.79 20.31 29.50
N SER A 101 -10.72 20.57 28.58
CA SER A 101 -12.01 21.20 28.89
C SER A 101 -12.86 20.30 29.78
N VAL A 102 -12.89 18.99 29.50
CA VAL A 102 -13.59 18.00 30.34
C VAL A 102 -12.96 17.92 31.72
N GLN A 103 -11.63 17.91 31.83
CA GLN A 103 -10.93 17.90 33.12
C GLN A 103 -11.25 19.15 33.96
N LYS A 104 -11.31 20.31 33.31
CA LYS A 104 -11.72 21.55 33.98
C LYS A 104 -13.14 21.45 34.54
N GLU A 105 -14.06 20.87 33.77
CA GLU A 105 -15.44 20.69 34.22
C GLU A 105 -15.54 19.70 35.38
N ILE A 106 -14.81 18.58 35.34
CA ILE A 106 -14.73 17.61 36.46
C ILE A 106 -14.28 18.31 37.74
N LYS A 107 -13.21 19.12 37.67
CA LYS A 107 -12.71 19.90 38.81
C LYS A 107 -13.73 20.89 39.35
N ASN A 108 -14.50 21.51 38.45
CA ASN A 108 -15.60 22.39 38.81
C ASN A 108 -16.70 21.62 39.58
N GLN A 109 -17.06 20.41 39.13
CA GLN A 109 -18.05 19.58 39.82
C GLN A 109 -17.61 19.21 41.23
N GLU A 110 -16.34 18.85 41.42
CA GLU A 110 -15.79 18.52 42.74
C GLU A 110 -15.88 19.72 43.70
N LYS A 111 -15.57 20.92 43.19
CA LYS A 111 -15.72 22.16 43.94
C LYS A 111 -17.19 22.41 44.33
N LEU A 112 -18.12 22.25 43.39
CA LEU A 112 -19.56 22.40 43.64
C LEU A 112 -20.06 21.39 44.69
N LYS A 113 -19.63 20.13 44.61
CA LYS A 113 -19.98 19.09 45.58
C LYS A 113 -19.47 19.41 46.98
N LYS A 114 -18.27 19.97 47.08
CA LYS A 114 -17.70 20.43 48.37
C LYS A 114 -18.50 21.60 48.94
N GLU A 115 -18.80 22.61 48.13
CA GLU A 115 -19.57 23.78 48.56
C GLU A 115 -20.99 23.39 48.99
N LEU A 116 -21.64 22.45 48.29
CA LEU A 116 -22.91 21.87 48.72
C LEU A 116 -22.81 21.20 50.09
N LYS A 117 -21.74 20.44 50.34
CA LYS A 117 -21.51 19.78 51.63
C LYS A 117 -21.38 20.81 52.73
N ASP A 118 -20.55 21.82 52.53
CA ASP A 118 -20.29 22.89 53.50
C ASP A 118 -21.60 23.67 53.81
N LYS A 119 -22.38 24.03 52.78
CA LYS A 119 -23.69 24.68 52.94
C LYS A 119 -24.72 23.78 53.65
N THR A 120 -24.73 22.47 53.38
CA THR A 120 -25.63 21.55 54.10
C THR A 120 -25.28 21.38 55.58
N GLU A 121 -24.03 21.60 55.97
CA GLU A 121 -23.62 21.63 57.37
C GLU A 121 -24.03 22.96 58.04
N GLU A 122 -23.92 24.07 57.33
CA GLU A 122 -24.34 25.41 57.79
C GLU A 122 -25.86 25.50 58.07
N ILE A 123 -26.70 24.85 57.25
CA ILE A 123 -28.16 24.75 57.46
C ILE A 123 -28.51 24.07 58.78
N LYS A 124 -27.72 23.10 59.24
CA LYS A 124 -27.99 22.39 60.49
C LYS A 124 -27.87 23.31 61.72
N SER A 125 -27.28 24.50 61.54
CA SER A 125 -27.04 25.51 62.58
C SER A 125 -27.80 26.84 62.38
N SER A 126 -28.61 27.02 61.32
CA SER A 126 -29.21 28.32 60.94
C SER A 126 -30.71 28.47 61.23
N ASN A 127 -31.23 29.72 61.20
CA ASN A 127 -32.65 30.07 61.47
C ASN A 127 -33.59 29.91 60.24
N LEU A 128 -34.92 29.99 60.45
CA LEU A 128 -36.00 29.58 59.50
C LEU A 128 -36.04 30.35 58.15
N ASP A 129 -35.67 31.63 58.10
CA ASP A 129 -35.72 32.43 56.87
C ASP A 129 -34.47 32.25 55.97
N GLU A 130 -33.30 32.01 56.58
CA GLU A 130 -32.08 31.63 55.86
C GLU A 130 -32.23 30.22 55.25
N GLU A 131 -32.92 29.33 55.97
CA GLU A 131 -33.19 27.96 55.53
C GLU A 131 -33.96 27.91 54.19
N LYS A 132 -34.92 28.81 53.97
CA LYS A 132 -35.69 28.88 52.71
C LYS A 132 -34.83 29.32 51.53
N LYS A 133 -33.94 30.31 51.76
CA LYS A 133 -33.04 30.83 50.73
C LYS A 133 -31.98 29.79 50.36
N LEU A 134 -31.42 29.11 51.36
CA LEU A 134 -30.48 28.01 51.15
C LEU A 134 -31.12 26.79 50.47
N LYS A 135 -32.38 26.47 50.76
CA LYS A 135 -33.11 25.39 50.06
C LYS A 135 -33.29 25.67 48.57
N ALA A 136 -33.56 26.92 48.20
CA ALA A 136 -33.68 27.32 46.79
C ALA A 136 -32.32 27.20 46.06
N GLU A 137 -31.24 27.61 46.71
CA GLU A 137 -29.90 27.51 46.15
C GLU A 137 -29.44 26.05 46.01
N ILE A 138 -29.74 25.20 47.01
CA ILE A 138 -29.50 23.74 46.94
C ILE A 138 -30.28 23.09 45.80
N LYS A 139 -31.51 23.54 45.53
CA LYS A 139 -32.30 23.02 44.42
C LYS A 139 -31.63 23.30 43.08
N LEU A 140 -31.19 24.53 42.85
CA LEU A 140 -30.49 24.93 41.63
C LEU A 140 -29.17 24.16 41.45
N LEU A 141 -28.42 23.96 42.54
CA LEU A 141 -27.18 23.18 42.54
C LEU A 141 -27.42 21.69 42.25
N LYS A 142 -28.53 21.12 42.74
CA LYS A 142 -28.91 19.73 42.42
C LYS A 142 -29.24 19.55 40.95
N GLU A 143 -30.03 20.47 40.38
CA GLU A 143 -30.38 20.46 38.95
C GLU A 143 -29.13 20.56 38.06
N GLU A 144 -28.15 21.38 38.46
CA GLU A 144 -26.89 21.51 37.73
C GLU A 144 -26.01 20.24 37.82
N ILE A 145 -25.92 19.63 39.01
CA ILE A 145 -25.23 18.34 39.19
C ILE A 145 -25.88 17.24 38.34
N GLU A 146 -27.21 17.25 38.23
CA GLU A 146 -27.93 16.25 37.45
C GLU A 146 -27.65 16.39 35.95
N ARG A 147 -27.65 17.63 35.42
CA ARG A 147 -27.19 17.90 34.05
C ARG A 147 -25.77 17.41 33.80
N GLN A 148 -24.89 17.68 34.75
CA GLN A 148 -23.49 17.30 34.72
C GLN A 148 -23.27 15.78 34.77
N ASN A 149 -24.10 15.06 35.53
CA ASN A 149 -24.06 13.59 35.58
C ASN A 149 -24.45 12.97 34.24
N ILE A 150 -25.43 13.53 33.53
CA ILE A 150 -25.81 13.08 32.19
C ILE A 150 -24.62 13.24 31.21
N LEU A 151 -23.91 14.37 31.28
CA LEU A 151 -22.71 14.58 30.47
C LEU A 151 -21.62 13.55 30.80
N ILE A 152 -21.38 13.26 32.07
CA ILE A 152 -20.40 12.25 32.49
C ILE A 152 -20.78 10.85 31.98
N GLU A 153 -22.06 10.49 32.09
CA GLU A 153 -22.54 9.17 31.66
C GLU A 153 -22.41 8.99 30.14
N THR A 154 -22.74 10.02 29.36
CA THR A 154 -22.51 9.98 27.90
C THR A 154 -21.02 9.87 27.56
N LEU A 155 -20.13 10.56 28.27
CA LEU A 155 -18.68 10.44 28.08
C LEU A 155 -18.14 9.06 28.44
N LYS A 156 -18.65 8.43 29.51
CA LYS A 156 -18.31 7.05 29.88
C LYS A 156 -18.70 6.06 28.79
N ASN A 157 -19.94 6.14 28.30
CA ASN A 157 -20.41 5.27 27.22
C ASN A 157 -19.57 5.43 25.94
N LEU A 158 -19.16 6.66 25.60
CA LEU A 158 -18.26 6.93 24.48
C LEU A 158 -16.87 6.32 24.69
N ARG A 159 -16.34 6.38 25.93
CA ARG A 159 -15.05 5.79 26.29
C ARG A 159 -15.10 4.26 26.26
N GLU A 160 -16.13 3.64 26.82
CA GLU A 160 -16.30 2.18 26.81
C GLU A 160 -16.41 1.63 25.38
N LYS A 161 -17.11 2.36 24.50
CA LYS A 161 -17.15 2.04 23.06
C LYS A 161 -15.76 2.08 22.40
N LYS A 162 -14.87 2.96 22.86
CA LYS A 162 -13.47 3.05 22.40
C LYS A 162 -12.59 1.93 22.98
N GLU A 163 -12.79 1.56 24.25
CA GLU A 163 -11.98 0.53 24.94
C GLU A 163 -12.33 -0.91 24.52
N ASN A 164 -13.51 -1.14 23.94
CA ASN A 164 -13.90 -2.45 23.38
C ASN A 164 -13.26 -2.79 22.02
N ILE A 165 -12.35 -1.94 21.53
CA ILE A 165 -11.64 -2.14 20.27
C ILE A 165 -10.21 -2.60 20.58
N LYS A 166 -9.91 -3.88 20.30
CA LYS A 166 -8.54 -4.40 20.37
C LYS A 166 -7.92 -4.40 18.97
N TYR A 167 -6.62 -4.16 18.91
CA TYR A 167 -5.86 -4.28 17.67
C TYR A 167 -5.17 -5.64 17.63
N ALA A 168 -5.27 -6.32 16.49
CA ALA A 168 -4.53 -7.52 16.17
C ALA A 168 -3.63 -7.25 14.96
N ASP A 169 -2.43 -7.81 15.00
CA ASP A 169 -1.51 -7.82 13.87
C ASP A 169 -1.74 -9.09 13.05
N HIS A 170 -2.05 -8.92 11.77
CA HIS A 170 -2.28 -10.02 10.83
C HIS A 170 -1.18 -10.03 9.77
N ILE A 171 -0.56 -11.18 9.53
CA ILE A 171 0.44 -11.35 8.47
C ILE A 171 -0.25 -11.99 7.27
N VAL A 172 -0.23 -11.29 6.14
CA VAL A 172 -0.88 -11.74 4.90
C VAL A 172 -0.22 -13.03 4.40
N SER A 173 -1.02 -14.08 4.26
CA SER A 173 -0.62 -15.38 3.73
C SER A 173 -0.79 -15.44 2.21
N GLU A 174 -0.18 -16.46 1.59
CA GLU A 174 -0.32 -16.67 0.15
C GLU A 174 -1.79 -16.94 -0.23
N GLY A 175 -2.28 -16.24 -1.26
CA GLY A 175 -3.66 -16.36 -1.73
C GLY A 175 -4.71 -15.59 -0.90
N GLU A 176 -4.32 -14.93 0.20
CA GLU A 176 -5.26 -14.10 0.96
C GLU A 176 -5.60 -12.78 0.24
N SER A 177 -6.84 -12.34 0.41
CA SER A 177 -7.33 -11.06 -0.09
C SER A 177 -7.84 -10.22 1.07
N LEU A 178 -7.82 -8.89 0.90
CA LEU A 178 -8.40 -7.96 1.89
C LEU A 178 -9.87 -8.27 2.22
N TYR A 179 -10.62 -8.78 1.24
CA TYR A 179 -12.01 -9.20 1.45
C TYR A 179 -12.11 -10.42 2.38
N ALA A 180 -11.26 -11.44 2.18
CA ALA A 180 -11.21 -12.60 3.06
C ALA A 180 -10.81 -12.20 4.49
N ILE A 181 -9.80 -11.33 4.63
CA ILE A 181 -9.33 -10.80 5.91
C ILE A 181 -10.43 -9.98 6.62
N SER A 182 -11.14 -9.13 5.87
CA SER A 182 -12.30 -8.37 6.34
C SER A 182 -13.39 -9.27 6.93
N LYS A 183 -13.71 -10.38 6.25
CA LYS A 183 -14.67 -11.36 6.76
C LYS A 183 -14.16 -12.10 7.99
N MET A 184 -12.89 -12.50 7.99
CA MET A 184 -12.29 -13.25 9.09
C MET A 184 -12.32 -12.47 10.42
N TYR A 185 -12.01 -11.17 10.37
CA TYR A 185 -12.02 -10.33 11.57
C TYR A 185 -13.37 -9.63 11.81
N ASN A 186 -14.35 -9.81 10.92
CA ASN A 186 -15.63 -9.08 10.93
C ASN A 186 -15.45 -7.55 10.96
N VAL A 187 -14.57 -7.04 10.11
CA VAL A 187 -14.20 -5.61 10.00
C VAL A 187 -14.48 -5.13 8.59
N SER A 188 -14.97 -3.91 8.41
CA SER A 188 -15.21 -3.37 7.07
C SER A 188 -13.89 -3.08 6.33
N LEU A 189 -13.91 -3.15 5.00
CA LEU A 189 -12.74 -2.84 4.17
C LEU A 189 -12.26 -1.40 4.38
N GLU A 190 -13.19 -0.46 4.50
CA GLU A 190 -12.89 0.95 4.77
C GLU A 190 -12.10 1.09 6.07
N ARG A 191 -12.46 0.30 7.09
CA ARG A 191 -11.74 0.33 8.35
C ARG A 191 -10.33 -0.25 8.22
N ILE A 192 -10.16 -1.34 7.49
CA ILE A 192 -8.82 -1.90 7.20
C ILE A 192 -7.97 -0.87 6.44
N PHE A 193 -8.56 -0.11 5.52
CA PHE A 193 -7.85 0.95 4.79
C PHE A 193 -7.52 2.16 5.66
N LEU A 194 -8.38 2.52 6.62
CA LEU A 194 -8.09 3.59 7.57
C LEU A 194 -6.90 3.22 8.47
N ASP A 195 -6.85 1.97 8.93
CA ASP A 195 -5.75 1.48 9.77
C ASP A 195 -4.47 1.19 8.97
N ASN A 196 -4.62 0.83 7.69
CA ASN A 196 -3.54 0.47 6.78
C ASN A 196 -3.70 1.20 5.43
N PRO A 197 -3.40 2.51 5.34
CA PRO A 197 -3.61 3.28 4.12
C PRO A 197 -2.90 2.69 2.89
N PHE A 198 -1.76 2.04 3.09
CA PHE A 198 -0.99 1.36 2.05
C PHE A 198 -1.76 0.21 1.38
N ALA A 199 -2.72 -0.41 2.08
CA ALA A 199 -3.47 -1.56 1.57
C ALA A 199 -4.44 -1.18 0.44
N LYS A 200 -4.75 0.12 0.25
CA LYS A 200 -5.55 0.61 -0.89
C LYS A 200 -4.90 0.29 -2.24
N ASN A 201 -3.58 0.17 -2.27
CA ASN A 201 -2.80 -0.13 -3.47
C ASN A 201 -2.55 -1.64 -3.65
N GLY A 202 -3.23 -2.48 -2.87
CA GLY A 202 -3.01 -3.92 -2.80
C GLY A 202 -2.15 -4.34 -1.61
N ILE A 203 -2.14 -5.66 -1.36
CA ILE A 203 -1.37 -6.29 -0.29
C ILE A 203 -0.43 -7.35 -0.87
N LYS A 204 0.69 -7.59 -0.20
CA LYS A 204 1.68 -8.61 -0.56
C LYS A 204 1.76 -9.68 0.53
N VAL A 205 2.16 -10.89 0.14
CA VAL A 205 2.43 -11.98 1.08
C VAL A 205 3.53 -11.57 2.06
N GLY A 206 3.36 -11.92 3.34
CA GLY A 206 4.22 -11.54 4.45
C GLY A 206 3.99 -10.12 4.97
N GLN A 207 3.07 -9.35 4.38
CA GLN A 207 2.80 -7.98 4.81
C GLN A 207 2.00 -7.97 6.11
N LYS A 208 2.40 -7.10 7.03
CA LYS A 208 1.72 -6.93 8.32
C LYS A 208 0.59 -5.91 8.22
N LEU A 209 -0.63 -6.32 8.56
CA LEU A 209 -1.82 -5.48 8.64
C LEU A 209 -2.27 -5.31 10.09
N LYS A 210 -2.60 -4.07 10.45
CA LYS A 210 -3.19 -3.73 11.73
C LYS A 210 -4.72 -3.79 11.63
N ILE A 211 -5.35 -4.73 12.33
CA ILE A 211 -6.79 -4.97 12.24
C ILE A 211 -7.48 -4.71 13.58
N GLN A 212 -8.57 -3.96 13.54
CA GLN A 212 -9.38 -3.68 14.73
C GLN A 212 -10.46 -4.74 14.93
N ARG A 213 -10.30 -5.58 15.94
CA ARG A 213 -11.31 -6.57 16.31
C ARG A 213 -12.13 -6.11 17.51
N PRO A 214 -13.47 -6.24 17.49
CA PRO A 214 -14.29 -6.05 18.68
C PRO A 214 -13.91 -7.11 19.73
N LYS A 215 -13.87 -6.72 21.01
CA LYS A 215 -13.44 -7.56 22.16
C LYS A 215 -14.27 -8.84 22.40
N ALA A 216 -15.31 -9.13 21.63
CA ALA A 216 -16.38 -10.00 22.11
C ALA A 216 -16.35 -11.50 21.73
N TRP A 217 -15.34 -12.06 21.05
CA TRP A 217 -15.48 -13.45 20.53
C TRP A 217 -14.26 -14.38 20.62
N TRP A 218 -13.08 -13.93 21.07
CA TRP A 218 -11.85 -14.75 21.00
C TRP A 218 -10.89 -14.60 22.20
N ASP A 219 -11.38 -14.12 23.34
CA ASP A 219 -10.57 -13.98 24.57
C ASP A 219 -11.02 -14.98 25.67
N GLU A 220 -11.64 -16.10 25.31
CA GLU A 220 -11.84 -17.27 26.19
C GLU A 220 -10.92 -18.41 25.77
N GLU A 221 -9.60 -18.26 26.00
CA GLU A 221 -8.65 -19.37 26.16
C GLU A 221 -7.62 -19.00 27.24
#